data_AF-A0A1F8Q9I8-F1
#
_entry.id   AF-A0A1F8Q9I8-F1
#
_cell.length_a   1.000
_cell.length_b   1.000
_cell.length_c   1.000
_cell.angle_alpha   90.00
_cell.angle_beta   90.00
_cell.angle_gamma   90.00
#
_symmetry.space_group_name_H-M   'P 1'
#
loop_
_entity.id
_entity.type
_entity.pdbx_description
1 polymer ?
#
loop_
_entity_poly.entity_id
_entity_poly.type
_entity_poly.pdbx_seq_one_letter_code
_entity_poly.pdbx_strand_id
1 'polypeptide(L)'
;MVRKASNGFELPKKVAILYSEVKRSYFPTEAQYITEKDADQDAALIGNYLRSLGIEVFLYAGDSRLPSHLRRDRPEMVINLVDSVKGDESLAASIPGVLELLDIPYTGADILGMSLDTNKFVIKKLFQQNGIPVPHYQLFNSPAETLDPTLRFPLISKLNSIHGAVEITSQAVSENEKHLRKRLRDLIRIYKQPILVEEFIAGREITAILLEGMMKKVYLAEKSFFHPEQKYVFTTFEEQWLMPGEMVFHYRKFDDPILREYVKKAFDVAKMYDYGKFDIRLDQSGRYFFIDSNCNPAFGPKELDVALSVILDKYGISFFEILKRLMLNTVRDYAGKERVEFP
;
A
#
# COMPACT_ATOMS: atom_id res chain seq x y z
N MET A 1 33.97 -3.13 -5.26
CA MET A 1 33.01 -2.11 -4.79
C MET A 1 31.80 -2.84 -4.21
N VAL A 2 31.25 -2.32 -3.11
CA VAL A 2 30.89 -3.09 -1.90
C VAL A 2 29.63 -3.97 -2.05
N ARG A 3 29.81 -5.31 -2.10
CA ARG A 3 28.74 -6.34 -2.06
C ARG A 3 28.29 -6.73 -0.65
N LYS A 4 28.84 -6.08 0.37
CA LYS A 4 28.48 -6.32 1.78
C LYS A 4 27.57 -5.21 2.27
N ALA A 5 26.46 -5.57 2.91
CA ALA A 5 25.76 -4.61 3.75
C ALA A 5 26.68 -4.14 4.89
N SER A 6 26.33 -3.04 5.56
CA SER A 6 27.09 -2.47 6.68
C SER A 6 27.38 -3.49 7.80
N ASN A 7 26.59 -4.55 7.88
CA ASN A 7 26.70 -5.68 8.82
C ASN A 7 27.47 -6.90 8.27
N GLY A 8 28.06 -6.82 7.07
CA GLY A 8 28.95 -7.85 6.53
C GLY A 8 28.29 -8.98 5.71
N PHE A 9 26.95 -9.02 5.61
CA PHE A 9 26.23 -10.02 4.81
C PHE A 9 26.27 -9.70 3.31
N GLU A 10 26.35 -10.75 2.48
CA GLU A 10 26.34 -10.63 1.02
C GLU A 10 24.92 -10.44 0.49
N LEU A 11 24.76 -9.45 -0.38
CA LEU A 11 23.52 -9.21 -1.12
C LEU A 11 23.36 -10.24 -2.26
N PRO A 12 22.12 -10.53 -2.70
CA PRO A 12 21.87 -11.39 -3.84
C PRO A 12 22.57 -10.86 -5.10
N LYS A 13 23.04 -11.77 -5.96
CA LYS A 13 23.75 -11.40 -7.20
C LYS A 13 22.79 -11.09 -8.34
N LYS A 14 21.64 -11.75 -8.36
CA LYS A 14 20.61 -11.65 -9.41
C LYS A 14 19.26 -11.38 -8.77
N VAL A 15 18.64 -10.26 -9.10
CA VAL A 15 17.31 -9.89 -8.59
C VAL A 15 16.41 -9.59 -9.77
N ALA A 16 15.18 -10.11 -9.73
CA ALA A 16 14.12 -9.67 -10.63
C ALA A 16 13.21 -8.67 -9.90
N ILE A 17 12.86 -7.57 -10.56
CA ILE A 17 11.81 -6.66 -10.11
C ILE A 17 10.58 -6.95 -10.97
N LEU A 18 9.47 -7.26 -10.31
CA LEU A 18 8.18 -7.43 -10.97
C LEU A 18 7.37 -6.15 -10.88
N TYR A 19 6.66 -5.80 -11.95
CA TYR A 19 5.81 -4.61 -12.01
C TYR A 19 4.50 -4.93 -12.76
N SER A 20 3.43 -4.18 -12.50
CA SER A 20 2.15 -4.37 -13.18
C SER A 20 2.29 -4.22 -14.71
N GLU A 21 1.66 -5.09 -15.50
CA GLU A 21 1.51 -4.82 -16.94
C GLU A 21 0.40 -3.78 -17.14
N VAL A 22 0.76 -2.63 -17.67
CA VAL A 22 -0.18 -1.51 -17.83
C VAL A 22 -0.57 -1.36 -19.29
N LYS A 23 -1.86 -1.51 -19.57
CA LYS A 23 -2.48 -1.11 -20.85
C LYS A 23 -3.71 -0.29 -20.55
N ARG A 24 -3.89 0.83 -21.25
CA ARG A 24 -5.05 1.70 -21.02
C ARG A 24 -6.39 0.95 -21.10
N SER A 25 -6.48 -0.07 -21.96
CA SER A 25 -7.67 -0.91 -22.14
C SER A 25 -8.02 -1.81 -20.95
N TYR A 26 -7.11 -1.97 -19.98
CA TYR A 26 -7.38 -2.73 -18.75
C TYR A 26 -8.23 -1.94 -17.75
N PHE A 27 -8.25 -0.61 -17.85
CA PHE A 27 -8.84 0.25 -16.84
C PHE A 27 -10.16 0.87 -17.30
N PRO A 28 -11.23 0.80 -16.50
CA PRO A 28 -12.53 1.41 -16.83
C PRO A 28 -12.46 2.94 -16.88
N THR A 29 -11.56 3.56 -16.13
CA THR A 29 -11.44 5.02 -16.01
C THR A 29 -10.00 5.49 -16.14
N GLU A 30 -9.83 6.78 -16.44
CA GLU A 30 -8.52 7.42 -16.48
C GLU A 30 -7.89 7.48 -15.08
N ALA A 31 -8.71 7.75 -14.06
CA ALA A 31 -8.24 7.82 -12.68
C ALA A 31 -7.56 6.52 -12.24
N GLN A 32 -8.17 5.36 -12.55
CA GLN A 32 -7.56 4.07 -12.22
C GLN A 32 -6.32 3.77 -13.08
N TYR A 33 -6.31 4.17 -14.35
CA TYR A 33 -5.11 4.00 -15.19
C TYR A 33 -3.91 4.78 -14.65
N ILE A 34 -4.15 6.02 -14.20
CA ILE A 34 -3.08 6.91 -13.70
C ILE A 34 -2.36 6.34 -12.48
N THR A 35 -3.02 5.53 -11.65
CA THR A 35 -2.38 4.97 -10.46
C THR A 35 -1.30 3.95 -10.77
N GLU A 36 -1.28 3.39 -11.98
CA GLU A 36 -0.32 2.36 -12.37
C GLU A 36 0.50 2.72 -13.61
N LYS A 37 0.16 3.79 -14.34
CA LYS A 37 0.72 4.10 -15.68
C LYS A 37 2.25 4.13 -15.77
N ASP A 38 2.93 4.43 -14.67
CA ASP A 38 4.38 4.62 -14.60
C ASP A 38 5.11 3.41 -13.97
N ALA A 39 4.40 2.28 -13.73
CA ALA A 39 4.94 1.13 -12.99
C ALA A 39 6.23 0.53 -13.58
N ASP A 40 6.38 0.51 -14.91
CA ASP A 40 7.60 0.01 -15.57
C ASP A 40 8.77 0.98 -15.41
N GLN A 41 8.49 2.28 -15.41
CA GLN A 41 9.49 3.34 -15.23
C GLN A 41 9.96 3.41 -13.77
N ASP A 42 9.04 3.27 -12.82
CA ASP A 42 9.35 3.17 -11.38
C ASP A 42 10.21 1.94 -11.09
N ALA A 43 9.85 0.78 -11.66
CA ALA A 43 10.65 -0.43 -11.56
C ALA A 43 12.05 -0.27 -12.19
N ALA A 44 12.15 0.42 -13.33
CA ALA A 44 13.43 0.72 -13.96
C ALA A 44 14.31 1.63 -13.09
N LEU A 45 13.72 2.63 -12.44
CA LEU A 45 14.42 3.51 -11.50
C LEU A 45 14.97 2.71 -10.31
N ILE A 46 14.16 1.87 -9.67
CA ILE A 46 14.60 1.00 -8.58
C ILE A 46 15.71 0.05 -9.05
N GLY A 47 15.57 -0.48 -10.27
CA GLY A 47 16.61 -1.28 -10.90
C GLY A 47 17.96 -0.58 -11.02
N ASN A 48 17.98 0.74 -11.22
CA ASN A 48 19.23 1.52 -11.24
C ASN A 48 19.89 1.59 -9.86
N TYR A 49 19.10 1.72 -8.78
CA TYR A 49 19.62 1.64 -7.41
C TYR A 49 20.27 0.27 -7.15
N LEU A 50 19.60 -0.82 -7.51
CA LEU A 50 20.17 -2.17 -7.36
C LEU A 50 21.43 -2.38 -8.21
N ARG A 51 21.45 -1.91 -9.47
CA ARG A 51 22.64 -1.99 -10.33
C ARG A 51 23.84 -1.25 -9.74
N SER A 52 23.62 -0.11 -9.09
CA SER A 52 24.70 0.62 -8.40
C SER A 52 25.27 -0.12 -7.18
N LEU A 53 24.54 -1.11 -6.64
CA LEU A 53 25.02 -2.06 -5.63
C LEU A 53 25.77 -3.26 -6.25
N GLY A 54 25.94 -3.32 -7.57
CA GLY A 54 26.62 -4.42 -8.27
C GLY A 54 25.77 -5.68 -8.43
N ILE A 55 24.44 -5.52 -8.44
CA ILE A 55 23.44 -6.57 -8.62
C ILE A 55 23.01 -6.61 -10.09
N GLU A 56 22.91 -7.80 -10.66
CA GLU A 56 22.30 -8.03 -11.97
C GLU A 56 20.77 -7.97 -11.83
N VAL A 57 20.12 -7.11 -12.62
CA VAL A 57 18.69 -6.80 -12.46
C VAL A 57 17.90 -7.16 -13.71
N PHE A 58 16.86 -7.96 -13.53
CA PHE A 58 15.83 -8.25 -14.52
C PHE A 58 14.56 -7.47 -14.19
N LEU A 59 13.86 -6.99 -15.22
CA LEU A 59 12.57 -6.31 -15.06
C LEU A 59 11.52 -7.13 -15.82
N TYR A 60 10.47 -7.57 -15.12
CA TYR A 60 9.40 -8.36 -15.72
C TYR A 60 8.01 -7.86 -15.36
N ALA A 61 7.16 -7.73 -16.37
CA ALA A 61 5.75 -7.49 -16.16
C ALA A 61 5.09 -8.71 -15.50
N GLY A 62 4.14 -8.48 -14.59
CA GLY A 62 3.28 -9.47 -13.95
C GLY A 62 2.23 -10.05 -14.91
N ASP A 63 2.69 -10.72 -15.98
CA ASP A 63 1.83 -11.28 -17.03
C ASP A 63 2.00 -12.80 -17.19
N SER A 64 1.26 -13.40 -18.13
CA SER A 64 1.28 -14.84 -18.39
C SER A 64 2.65 -15.43 -18.78
N ARG A 65 3.62 -14.60 -19.20
CA ARG A 65 4.97 -15.02 -19.58
C ARG A 65 5.93 -15.05 -18.39
N LEU A 66 5.54 -14.46 -17.26
CA LEU A 66 6.35 -14.36 -16.04
C LEU A 66 6.99 -15.69 -15.64
N PRO A 67 6.28 -16.84 -15.56
CA PRO A 67 6.91 -18.11 -15.15
C PRO A 67 8.03 -18.56 -16.10
N SER A 68 7.92 -18.26 -17.39
CA SER A 68 8.93 -18.62 -18.40
C SER A 68 10.19 -17.76 -18.26
N HIS A 69 10.03 -16.46 -18.00
CA HIS A 69 11.15 -15.55 -17.73
C HIS A 69 11.90 -15.95 -16.47
N LEU A 70 11.17 -16.21 -15.37
CA LEU A 70 11.78 -16.59 -14.09
C LEU A 70 12.56 -17.91 -14.18
N ARG A 71 12.01 -18.93 -14.88
CA ARG A 71 12.72 -20.20 -15.11
C ARG A 71 14.00 -20.05 -15.96
N ARG A 72 13.99 -19.13 -16.92
CA ARG A 72 15.14 -18.87 -17.81
C ARG A 72 16.28 -18.20 -17.04
N ASP A 73 15.99 -17.12 -16.32
CA ASP A 73 17.03 -16.26 -15.77
C ASP A 73 17.43 -16.61 -14.34
N ARG A 74 16.56 -17.36 -13.64
CA ARG A 74 16.79 -17.90 -12.28
C ARG A 74 17.32 -16.83 -11.32
N PRO A 75 16.54 -15.77 -11.05
CA PRO A 75 16.92 -14.79 -10.05
C PRO A 75 17.02 -15.45 -8.67
N GLU A 76 17.91 -14.93 -7.82
CA GLU A 76 18.07 -15.42 -6.44
C GLU A 76 16.90 -14.97 -5.55
N MET A 77 16.24 -13.86 -5.92
CA MET A 77 15.00 -13.39 -5.31
C MET A 77 14.25 -12.43 -6.22
N VAL A 78 13.03 -12.12 -5.84
CA VAL A 78 12.15 -11.16 -6.51
C VAL A 78 11.83 -9.98 -5.58
N ILE A 79 11.88 -8.75 -6.10
CA ILE A 79 11.17 -7.61 -5.52
C ILE A 79 9.82 -7.52 -6.22
N ASN A 80 8.73 -7.78 -5.49
CA ASN A 80 7.39 -7.76 -6.04
C ASN A 80 6.78 -6.35 -5.91
N LEU A 81 6.55 -5.67 -7.03
CA LEU A 81 5.87 -4.37 -7.10
C LEU A 81 4.58 -4.46 -7.95
N VAL A 82 4.02 -5.66 -8.11
CA VAL A 82 2.80 -5.85 -8.90
C VAL A 82 1.59 -5.52 -8.04
N ASP A 83 0.89 -4.45 -8.40
CA ASP A 83 -0.36 -4.04 -7.74
C ASP A 83 -1.60 -4.56 -8.45
N SER A 84 -1.49 -4.86 -9.75
CA SER A 84 -2.59 -5.46 -10.51
C SER A 84 -2.10 -6.40 -11.60
N VAL A 85 -2.94 -7.38 -11.95
CA VAL A 85 -2.76 -8.18 -13.16
C VAL A 85 -3.92 -7.88 -14.09
N LYS A 86 -3.61 -7.34 -15.27
CA LYS A 86 -4.61 -6.85 -16.25
C LYS A 86 -5.53 -5.78 -15.66
N GLY A 87 -5.02 -4.91 -14.79
CA GLY A 87 -5.79 -3.84 -14.14
C GLY A 87 -6.73 -4.30 -13.03
N ASP A 88 -6.69 -5.58 -12.66
CA ASP A 88 -7.44 -6.15 -11.54
C ASP A 88 -6.50 -6.41 -10.36
N GLU A 89 -6.64 -5.60 -9.30
CA GLU A 89 -5.82 -5.70 -8.08
C GLU A 89 -6.05 -7.02 -7.35
N SER A 90 -7.25 -7.62 -7.43
CA SER A 90 -7.53 -8.91 -6.79
C SER A 90 -6.71 -10.06 -7.37
N LEU A 91 -6.26 -9.92 -8.62
CA LEU A 91 -5.40 -10.88 -9.28
C LEU A 91 -3.92 -10.70 -8.92
N ALA A 92 -3.52 -9.63 -8.24
CA ALA A 92 -2.14 -9.42 -7.82
C ALA A 92 -1.62 -10.54 -6.91
N ALA A 93 -2.49 -11.13 -6.09
CA ALA A 93 -2.19 -12.31 -5.26
C ALA A 93 -1.79 -13.57 -6.08
N SER A 94 -2.02 -13.58 -7.40
CA SER A 94 -1.50 -14.65 -8.25
C SER A 94 0.03 -14.60 -8.42
N ILE A 95 0.65 -13.44 -8.23
CA ILE A 95 2.10 -13.24 -8.34
C ILE A 95 2.87 -14.00 -7.25
N PRO A 96 2.60 -13.79 -5.94
CA PRO A 96 3.23 -14.62 -4.92
C PRO A 96 2.91 -16.10 -5.15
N GLY A 97 1.70 -16.46 -5.61
CA GLY A 97 1.37 -17.85 -5.95
C GLY A 97 2.27 -18.48 -7.03
N VAL A 98 2.62 -17.72 -8.07
CA VAL A 98 3.60 -18.17 -9.07
C VAL A 98 5.00 -18.31 -8.47
N LEU A 99 5.41 -17.38 -7.61
CA LEU A 99 6.73 -17.38 -6.99
C LEU A 99 6.91 -18.56 -6.03
N GLU A 100 5.89 -18.86 -5.22
CA GLU A 100 5.83 -20.03 -4.35
C GLU A 100 5.96 -21.34 -5.15
N LEU A 101 5.22 -21.48 -6.26
CA LEU A 101 5.29 -22.67 -7.12
C LEU A 101 6.65 -22.85 -7.82
N LEU A 102 7.42 -21.78 -7.95
CA LEU A 102 8.76 -21.80 -8.55
C LEU A 102 9.87 -21.85 -7.50
N ASP A 103 9.52 -21.91 -6.21
CA ASP A 103 10.46 -21.87 -5.10
C ASP A 103 11.38 -20.63 -5.17
N ILE A 104 10.85 -19.45 -5.54
CA ILE A 104 11.62 -18.21 -5.63
C ILE A 104 11.26 -17.29 -4.46
N PRO A 105 12.21 -16.89 -3.60
CA PRO A 105 11.92 -15.97 -2.50
C PRO A 105 11.59 -14.57 -3.01
N TYR A 106 10.68 -13.87 -2.33
CA TYR A 106 10.19 -12.56 -2.76
C TYR A 106 9.92 -11.62 -1.59
N THR A 107 9.93 -10.33 -1.87
CA THR A 107 9.60 -9.29 -0.88
C THR A 107 8.08 -9.11 -0.73
N GLY A 108 7.65 -8.77 0.48
CA GLY A 108 6.28 -8.34 0.75
C GLY A 108 5.33 -9.49 1.09
N ALA A 109 4.03 -9.20 1.11
CA ALA A 109 3.00 -10.13 1.55
C ALA A 109 2.85 -11.37 0.66
N ASP A 110 2.47 -12.49 1.29
CA ASP A 110 2.12 -13.74 0.61
C ASP A 110 0.75 -13.66 -0.08
N ILE A 111 0.30 -14.79 -0.63
CA ILE A 111 -1.01 -14.90 -1.31
C ILE A 111 -2.15 -14.43 -0.40
N LEU A 112 -2.14 -14.82 0.88
CA LEU A 112 -3.22 -14.49 1.81
C LEU A 112 -3.19 -13.01 2.16
N GLY A 113 -2.02 -12.46 2.50
CA GLY A 113 -1.86 -11.04 2.80
C GLY A 113 -2.29 -10.14 1.65
N MET A 114 -1.84 -10.43 0.42
CA MET A 114 -2.27 -9.69 -0.77
C MET A 114 -3.79 -9.82 -1.01
N SER A 115 -4.36 -11.01 -0.82
CA SER A 115 -5.80 -11.23 -1.02
C SER A 115 -6.67 -10.50 0.01
N LEU A 116 -6.20 -10.37 1.26
CA LEU A 116 -6.91 -9.65 2.31
C LEU A 116 -6.87 -8.14 2.08
N ASP A 117 -5.69 -7.63 1.74
CA ASP A 117 -5.43 -6.19 1.62
C ASP A 117 -6.16 -5.55 0.43
N THR A 118 -6.38 -6.31 -0.65
CA THR A 118 -7.18 -5.89 -1.82
C THR A 118 -8.68 -5.86 -1.55
N ASN A 119 -9.16 -6.20 -0.34
CA ASN A 119 -10.57 -6.13 0.02
C ASN A 119 -10.78 -5.33 1.32
N LYS A 120 -11.06 -4.04 1.16
CA LYS A 120 -11.21 -3.09 2.28
C LYS A 120 -12.27 -3.51 3.29
N PHE A 121 -13.37 -4.12 2.83
CA PHE A 121 -14.41 -4.63 3.71
C PHE A 121 -13.93 -5.82 4.57
N VAL A 122 -13.28 -6.80 3.94
CA VAL A 122 -12.79 -8.00 4.64
C VAL A 122 -11.72 -7.62 5.66
N ILE A 123 -10.75 -6.79 5.28
CA ILE A 123 -9.69 -6.40 6.22
C ILE A 123 -10.25 -5.58 7.39
N LYS A 124 -11.25 -4.70 7.17
CA LYS A 124 -11.91 -3.97 8.25
C LYS A 124 -12.71 -4.87 9.18
N LYS A 125 -13.34 -5.94 8.68
CA LYS A 125 -13.96 -6.96 9.52
C LYS A 125 -12.93 -7.61 10.43
N LEU A 126 -11.77 -7.99 9.89
CA LEU A 126 -10.69 -8.60 10.66
C LEU A 126 -10.11 -7.62 11.69
N PHE A 127 -9.88 -6.37 11.33
CA PHE A 127 -9.42 -5.34 12.26
C PHE A 127 -10.40 -5.14 13.41
N GLN A 128 -11.68 -4.92 13.10
CA GLN A 128 -12.73 -4.74 14.10
C GLN A 128 -12.84 -5.93 15.06
N GLN A 129 -12.84 -7.16 14.53
CA GLN A 129 -12.90 -8.39 15.34
C GLN A 129 -11.67 -8.57 16.24
N ASN A 130 -10.53 -8.03 15.84
CA ASN A 130 -9.29 -8.06 16.62
C ASN A 130 -9.09 -6.79 17.47
N GLY A 131 -10.13 -5.96 17.65
CA GLY A 131 -10.06 -4.77 18.50
C GLY A 131 -9.14 -3.67 17.95
N ILE A 132 -8.86 -3.68 16.64
CA ILE A 132 -8.22 -2.56 15.95
C ILE A 132 -9.35 -1.59 15.53
N PRO A 133 -9.32 -0.34 16.00
CA PRO A 133 -10.38 0.63 15.70
C PRO A 133 -10.48 0.92 14.20
N VAL A 134 -11.69 0.85 13.66
CA VAL A 134 -12.03 1.26 12.29
C VAL A 134 -13.30 2.13 12.36
N PRO A 135 -13.54 3.05 11.39
CA PRO A 135 -14.81 3.79 11.35
C PRO A 135 -15.98 2.82 11.25
N HIS A 136 -17.21 3.19 11.65
CA HIS A 136 -18.35 2.36 11.29
C HIS A 136 -18.52 2.33 9.77
N TYR A 137 -18.91 1.17 9.24
CA TYR A 137 -18.94 0.95 7.79
C TYR A 137 -20.06 0.01 7.35
N GLN A 138 -20.44 0.14 6.08
CA GLN A 138 -21.32 -0.77 5.38
C GLN A 138 -20.80 -1.00 3.96
N LEU A 139 -20.86 -2.25 3.50
CA LEU A 139 -20.60 -2.60 2.10
C LEU A 139 -21.91 -2.57 1.32
N PHE A 140 -21.94 -1.84 0.21
CA PHE A 140 -23.10 -1.77 -0.69
C PHE A 140 -22.79 -2.53 -1.98
N ASN A 141 -23.54 -3.60 -2.26
CA ASN A 141 -23.51 -4.29 -3.55
C ASN A 141 -24.50 -3.66 -4.53
N SER A 142 -25.53 -2.99 -4.02
CA SER A 142 -26.52 -2.24 -4.78
C SER A 142 -26.83 -0.89 -4.14
N PRO A 143 -27.06 0.17 -4.94
CA PRO A 143 -27.44 1.49 -4.41
C PRO A 143 -28.81 1.50 -3.70
N ALA A 144 -29.60 0.44 -3.81
CA ALA A 144 -30.92 0.30 -3.21
C ALA A 144 -30.92 -0.37 -1.82
N GLU A 145 -29.77 -0.91 -1.35
CA GLU A 145 -29.71 -1.56 -0.04
C GLU A 145 -30.02 -0.58 1.10
N THR A 146 -30.73 -1.03 2.13
CA THR A 146 -31.07 -0.19 3.29
C THR A 146 -29.80 0.30 3.96
N LEU A 147 -29.74 1.61 4.24
CA LEU A 147 -28.63 2.20 4.99
C LEU A 147 -28.72 1.76 6.44
N ASP A 148 -27.61 1.28 7.00
CA ASP A 148 -27.53 0.94 8.42
C ASP A 148 -27.88 2.18 9.28
N PRO A 149 -28.92 2.10 10.13
CA PRO A 149 -29.36 3.24 10.94
C PRO A 149 -28.35 3.63 12.03
N THR A 150 -27.26 2.89 12.22
CA THR A 150 -26.15 3.24 13.13
C THR A 150 -25.10 4.14 12.48
N LEU A 151 -25.03 4.19 11.14
CA LEU A 151 -24.12 5.09 10.43
C LEU A 151 -24.52 6.56 10.60
N ARG A 152 -23.54 7.43 10.80
CA ARG A 152 -23.72 8.87 10.98
C ARG A 152 -23.03 9.65 9.86
N PHE A 153 -23.79 10.53 9.21
CA PHE A 153 -23.22 11.47 8.25
C PHE A 153 -22.28 12.47 8.96
N PRO A 154 -21.20 12.93 8.30
CA PRO A 154 -20.85 12.65 6.90
C PRO A 154 -20.24 11.25 6.67
N LEU A 155 -20.54 10.67 5.50
CA LEU A 155 -20.07 9.35 5.09
C LEU A 155 -19.15 9.45 3.87
N ILE A 156 -18.04 8.73 3.84
CA ILE A 156 -17.12 8.66 2.70
C ILE A 156 -17.33 7.34 1.93
N SER A 157 -17.44 7.40 0.60
CA SER A 157 -17.59 6.20 -0.25
C SER A 157 -16.29 5.89 -1.00
N LYS A 158 -15.80 4.66 -0.84
CA LYS A 158 -14.57 4.13 -1.43
C LYS A 158 -14.85 2.87 -2.26
N LEU A 159 -14.11 2.68 -3.35
CA LEU A 159 -14.11 1.42 -4.08
C LEU A 159 -13.56 0.31 -3.17
N ASN A 160 -14.25 -0.82 -3.07
CA ASN A 160 -13.88 -1.85 -2.10
C ASN A 160 -12.56 -2.55 -2.43
N SER A 161 -12.26 -2.69 -3.72
CA SER A 161 -11.16 -3.50 -4.22
C SER A 161 -10.18 -2.74 -5.11
N ILE A 162 -10.11 -1.41 -4.93
CA ILE A 162 -9.16 -0.55 -5.64
C ILE A 162 -8.46 0.36 -4.62
N HIS A 163 -7.15 0.48 -4.75
CA HIS A 163 -6.27 1.36 -3.97
C HIS A 163 -5.98 2.67 -4.70
N GLY A 164 -4.98 3.43 -4.25
CA GLY A 164 -4.53 4.65 -4.95
C GLY A 164 -5.52 5.81 -4.93
N ALA A 165 -6.42 5.89 -3.94
CA ALA A 165 -7.38 6.98 -3.80
C ALA A 165 -8.29 7.20 -5.02
N VAL A 166 -8.47 6.21 -5.90
CA VAL A 166 -9.36 6.29 -7.05
C VAL A 166 -10.77 6.66 -6.59
N GLU A 167 -11.36 7.67 -7.21
CA GLU A 167 -12.65 8.28 -6.88
C GLU A 167 -12.72 9.02 -5.52
N ILE A 168 -11.62 9.12 -4.77
CA ILE A 168 -11.57 9.95 -3.55
C ILE A 168 -11.39 11.41 -3.96
N THR A 169 -12.46 12.01 -4.48
CA THR A 169 -12.51 13.43 -4.88
C THR A 169 -13.18 14.27 -3.79
N SER A 170 -13.34 15.58 -4.00
CA SER A 170 -14.15 16.44 -3.11
C SER A 170 -15.61 15.96 -2.94
N GLN A 171 -16.11 15.13 -3.86
CA GLN A 171 -17.44 14.53 -3.80
C GLN A 171 -17.45 13.17 -3.09
N ALA A 172 -16.31 12.70 -2.57
CA ALA A 172 -16.21 11.43 -1.87
C ALA A 172 -17.01 11.40 -0.56
N VAL A 173 -17.19 12.57 0.05
CA VAL A 173 -17.91 12.76 1.30
C VAL A 173 -19.35 13.17 1.01
N SER A 174 -20.27 12.30 1.41
CA SER A 174 -21.71 12.53 1.39
C SER A 174 -22.18 13.10 2.72
N GLU A 175 -22.93 14.20 2.70
CA GLU A 175 -23.51 14.83 3.91
C GLU A 175 -24.92 14.35 4.22
N ASN A 176 -25.54 13.65 3.27
CA ASN A 176 -26.90 13.12 3.39
C ASN A 176 -27.09 11.91 2.47
N GLU A 177 -28.17 11.17 2.71
CA GLU A 177 -28.47 9.95 1.96
C GLU A 177 -28.73 10.22 0.48
N LYS A 178 -29.37 11.33 0.11
CA LYS A 178 -29.60 11.66 -1.31
C LYS A 178 -28.28 11.75 -2.10
N HIS A 179 -27.26 12.40 -1.53
CA HIS A 179 -25.93 12.47 -2.13
C HIS A 179 -25.30 11.07 -2.19
N LEU A 180 -25.31 10.33 -1.08
CA LEU A 180 -24.76 8.97 -1.03
C LEU A 180 -25.35 8.07 -2.11
N ARG A 181 -26.69 8.04 -2.25
CA ARG A 181 -27.40 7.21 -3.22
C ARG A 181 -27.03 7.55 -4.66
N LYS A 182 -26.81 8.84 -4.97
CA LYS A 182 -26.34 9.26 -6.29
C LYS A 182 -24.94 8.71 -6.55
N ARG A 183 -24.02 8.90 -5.60
CA ARG A 183 -22.64 8.44 -5.70
C ARG A 183 -22.54 6.92 -5.85
N LEU A 184 -23.29 6.16 -5.05
CA LEU A 184 -23.34 4.69 -5.14
C LEU A 184 -23.80 4.22 -6.54
N ARG A 185 -24.82 4.85 -7.14
CA ARG A 185 -25.27 4.49 -8.50
C ARG A 185 -24.17 4.69 -9.53
N ASP A 186 -23.47 5.82 -9.47
CA ASP A 186 -22.43 6.15 -10.44
C ASP A 186 -21.24 5.19 -10.30
N LEU A 187 -20.73 5.01 -9.07
CA LEU A 187 -19.57 4.15 -8.80
C LEU A 187 -19.84 2.67 -9.14
N ILE A 188 -20.96 2.10 -8.69
CA ILE A 188 -21.30 0.70 -8.98
C ILE A 188 -21.50 0.48 -10.48
N ARG A 189 -22.12 1.44 -11.19
CA ARG A 189 -22.30 1.36 -12.63
C ARG A 189 -20.97 1.36 -13.38
N ILE A 190 -20.02 2.21 -12.99
CA ILE A 190 -18.73 2.39 -13.66
C ILE A 190 -17.78 1.22 -13.34
N TYR A 191 -17.61 0.90 -12.06
CA TYR A 191 -16.58 -0.01 -11.59
C TYR A 191 -17.04 -1.46 -11.40
N LYS A 192 -18.35 -1.73 -11.51
CA LYS A 192 -18.95 -3.07 -11.44
C LYS A 192 -18.56 -3.86 -10.19
N GLN A 193 -18.36 -3.16 -9.08
CA GLN A 193 -17.94 -3.75 -7.82
C GLN A 193 -18.70 -3.11 -6.64
N PRO A 194 -18.69 -3.77 -5.46
CA PRO A 194 -19.25 -3.20 -4.24
C PRO A 194 -18.51 -1.93 -3.79
N ILE A 195 -19.23 -1.05 -3.10
CA ILE A 195 -18.70 0.21 -2.56
C ILE A 195 -18.70 0.14 -1.04
N LEU A 196 -17.54 0.39 -0.45
CA LEU A 196 -17.41 0.52 0.98
C LEU A 196 -17.77 1.95 1.38
N VAL A 197 -18.74 2.09 2.28
CA VAL A 197 -19.15 3.37 2.85
C VAL A 197 -18.77 3.39 4.32
N GLU A 198 -18.06 4.42 4.73
CA GLU A 198 -17.52 4.58 6.09
C GLU A 198 -17.97 5.92 6.69
N GLU A 199 -18.09 6.01 8.01
CA GLU A 199 -18.13 7.30 8.69
C GLU A 199 -16.85 8.09 8.41
N PHE A 200 -17.01 9.34 7.98
CA PHE A 200 -15.86 10.22 7.76
C PHE A 200 -15.32 10.69 9.12
N ILE A 201 -14.10 10.26 9.44
CA ILE A 201 -13.43 10.65 10.69
C ILE A 201 -12.67 11.96 10.47
N ALA A 202 -13.25 13.06 10.96
CA ALA A 202 -12.57 14.35 11.00
C ALA A 202 -11.42 14.35 12.01
N GLY A 203 -10.34 15.05 11.67
CA GLY A 203 -9.15 15.14 12.51
C GLY A 203 -7.86 14.94 11.72
N ARG A 204 -6.78 14.64 12.44
CA ARG A 204 -5.43 14.52 11.89
C ARG A 204 -5.29 13.19 11.13
N GLU A 205 -4.46 13.17 10.10
CA GLU A 205 -4.11 11.96 9.35
C GLU A 205 -2.68 11.55 9.71
N ILE A 206 -2.52 10.33 10.20
CA ILE A 206 -1.25 9.73 10.55
C ILE A 206 -1.00 8.57 9.58
N THR A 207 0.12 8.61 8.88
CA THR A 207 0.60 7.47 8.08
C THR A 207 1.62 6.70 8.91
N ALA A 208 1.41 5.39 9.01
CA ALA A 208 2.32 4.47 9.67
C ALA A 208 2.97 3.56 8.63
N ILE A 209 4.29 3.50 8.64
CA ILE A 209 5.07 2.51 7.90
C ILE A 209 5.62 1.51 8.90
N LEU A 210 5.33 0.23 8.71
CA LEU A 210 6.01 -0.85 9.43
C LEU A 210 7.06 -1.44 8.50
N LEU A 211 8.27 -1.64 9.03
CA LEU A 211 9.35 -2.39 8.39
C LEU A 211 9.81 -3.48 9.35
N GLU A 212 9.81 -4.72 8.89
CA GLU A 212 10.25 -5.86 9.66
C GLU A 212 11.77 -6.06 9.58
N GLY A 213 12.33 -6.50 10.71
CA GLY A 213 13.68 -7.04 10.84
C GLY A 213 13.64 -8.14 11.89
N MET A 214 14.64 -8.22 12.79
CA MET A 214 14.51 -9.06 13.99
C MET A 214 13.29 -8.67 14.85
N MET A 215 12.93 -7.38 14.82
CA MET A 215 11.76 -6.83 15.49
C MET A 215 10.95 -6.01 14.47
N LYS A 216 9.63 -5.91 14.70
CA LYS A 216 8.76 -5.01 13.95
C LYS A 216 9.02 -3.56 14.37
N LYS A 217 9.59 -2.75 13.48
CA LYS A 217 9.81 -1.30 13.70
C LYS A 217 8.71 -0.51 12.99
N VAL A 218 8.08 0.40 13.74
CA VAL A 218 7.01 1.29 13.24
C VAL A 218 7.58 2.70 13.09
N TYR A 219 7.21 3.38 12.01
CA TYR A 219 7.59 4.76 11.71
C TYR A 219 6.32 5.56 11.47
N LEU A 220 6.06 6.57 12.29
CA LEU A 220 4.81 7.32 12.27
C LEU A 220 5.05 8.74 11.76
N ALA A 221 4.23 9.19 10.83
CA ALA A 221 4.26 10.57 10.40
C ALA A 221 2.85 11.14 10.34
N GLU A 222 2.66 12.32 10.91
CA GLU A 222 1.48 13.13 10.69
C GLU A 222 1.59 13.81 9.32
N LYS A 223 0.48 13.79 8.59
CA LYS A 223 0.29 14.53 7.36
C LYS A 223 -0.31 15.90 7.68
N SER A 224 0.51 16.94 7.59
CA SER A 224 0.11 18.33 7.87
C SER A 224 -0.23 19.06 6.58
N PHE A 225 -1.52 19.37 6.38
CA PHE A 225 -2.06 20.03 5.20
C PHE A 225 -1.81 21.54 5.23
N PHE A 226 -1.49 22.15 4.08
CA PHE A 226 -1.27 23.60 3.97
C PHE A 226 -2.56 24.42 3.87
N HIS A 227 -3.66 23.81 3.42
CA HIS A 227 -4.97 24.46 3.26
C HIS A 227 -6.05 23.81 4.14
N PRO A 228 -5.99 23.97 5.47
CA PRO A 228 -6.92 23.34 6.40
C PRO A 228 -8.33 23.96 6.38
N GLU A 229 -8.55 25.03 5.61
CA GLU A 229 -9.84 25.75 5.52
C GLU A 229 -10.96 24.97 4.81
N GLN A 230 -10.67 23.83 4.18
CA GLN A 230 -11.69 22.97 3.58
C GLN A 230 -12.58 22.34 4.66
N LYS A 231 -13.88 22.20 4.37
CA LYS A 231 -14.84 21.55 5.28
C LYS A 231 -14.43 20.13 5.67
N TYR A 232 -13.85 19.39 4.72
CA TYR A 232 -13.34 18.05 4.92
C TYR A 232 -11.88 18.02 4.46
N VAL A 233 -10.95 17.78 5.40
CA VAL A 233 -9.52 17.78 5.12
C VAL A 233 -9.03 16.35 4.93
N PHE A 234 -8.69 16.00 3.70
CA PHE A 234 -8.11 14.71 3.29
C PHE A 234 -7.42 14.90 1.93
N THR A 235 -6.52 13.99 1.56
CA THR A 235 -5.92 14.04 0.23
C THR A 235 -6.87 13.45 -0.79
N THR A 236 -7.21 14.26 -1.78
CA THR A 236 -7.99 13.85 -2.94
C THR A 236 -7.14 13.12 -3.98
N PHE A 237 -7.78 12.41 -4.90
CA PHE A 237 -7.13 11.76 -6.03
C PHE A 237 -6.26 12.75 -6.82
N GLU A 238 -6.81 13.92 -7.12
CA GLU A 238 -6.12 14.96 -7.90
C GLU A 238 -4.88 15.48 -7.16
N GLU A 239 -5.00 15.71 -5.85
CA GLU A 239 -3.88 16.12 -5.01
C GLU A 239 -2.78 15.05 -4.89
N GLN A 240 -3.15 13.76 -4.95
CA GLN A 240 -2.20 12.66 -4.84
C GLN A 240 -1.46 12.38 -6.16
N TRP A 241 -2.15 12.48 -7.30
CA TRP A 241 -1.63 11.97 -8.58
C TRP A 241 -1.42 13.03 -9.65
N LEU A 242 -2.04 14.20 -9.53
CA LEU A 242 -1.99 15.26 -10.54
C LEU A 242 -1.27 16.53 -10.05
N MET A 243 -0.89 16.56 -8.77
CA MET A 243 -0.21 17.67 -8.13
C MET A 243 1.06 17.18 -7.44
N PRO A 244 2.12 18.00 -7.37
CA PRO A 244 3.27 17.70 -6.51
C PRO A 244 2.81 17.65 -5.04
N GLY A 245 3.10 16.56 -4.33
CA GLY A 245 2.61 16.35 -2.96
C GLY A 245 3.05 17.44 -1.98
N GLU A 246 4.26 17.99 -2.17
CA GLU A 246 4.82 19.11 -1.40
C GLU A 246 3.97 20.39 -1.45
N MET A 247 3.05 20.51 -2.42
CA MET A 247 2.11 21.64 -2.48
C MET A 247 0.85 21.43 -1.64
N VAL A 248 0.56 20.18 -1.25
CA VAL A 248 -0.70 19.80 -0.58
C VAL A 248 -0.50 19.61 0.92
N PHE A 249 0.56 18.87 1.28
CA PHE A 249 0.88 18.56 2.66
C PHE A 249 2.38 18.31 2.85
N HIS A 250 2.81 18.23 4.10
CA HIS A 250 4.12 17.69 4.45
C HIS A 250 4.02 16.71 5.60
N TYR A 251 4.92 15.73 5.62
CA TYR A 251 5.03 14.78 6.73
C TYR A 251 5.84 15.36 7.88
N ARG A 252 5.32 15.24 9.10
CA ARG A 252 6.01 15.55 10.36
C ARG A 252 6.13 14.28 11.18
N LYS A 253 7.29 14.04 11.80
CA LYS A 253 7.45 12.89 12.70
C LYS A 253 6.36 12.93 13.77
N PHE A 254 5.74 11.78 13.97
CA PHE A 254 4.77 11.56 15.02
C PHE A 254 5.30 10.46 15.94
N ASP A 255 4.91 10.47 17.20
CA ASP A 255 5.26 9.41 18.12
C ASP A 255 4.14 9.18 19.13
N ASP A 256 3.65 7.94 19.17
CA ASP A 256 2.68 7.48 20.14
C ASP A 256 2.89 5.97 20.35
N PRO A 257 3.27 5.53 21.56
CA PRO A 257 3.47 4.11 21.88
C PRO A 257 2.22 3.24 21.67
N ILE A 258 1.03 3.77 21.95
CA ILE A 258 -0.24 3.04 21.80
C ILE A 258 -0.51 2.80 20.32
N LEU A 259 -0.32 3.83 19.47
CA LEU A 259 -0.50 3.67 18.04
C LEU A 259 0.50 2.67 17.44
N ARG A 260 1.74 2.64 17.92
CA ARG A 260 2.74 1.65 17.47
C ARG A 260 2.28 0.22 17.73
N GLU A 261 1.70 -0.06 18.89
CA GLU A 261 1.19 -1.40 19.21
C GLU A 261 -0.05 -1.75 18.37
N TYR A 262 -0.95 -0.78 18.11
CA TYR A 262 -2.05 -1.01 17.16
C TYR A 262 -1.54 -1.33 15.76
N VAL A 263 -0.52 -0.61 15.26
CA VAL A 263 0.04 -0.84 13.92
C VAL A 263 0.69 -2.22 13.82
N LYS A 264 1.46 -2.65 14.84
CA LYS A 264 2.03 -4.01 14.87
C LYS A 264 0.93 -5.07 14.85
N LYS A 265 -0.13 -4.88 15.64
CA LYS A 265 -1.28 -5.79 15.67
C LYS A 265 -2.01 -5.82 14.32
N ALA A 266 -2.24 -4.67 13.71
CA ALA A 266 -2.88 -4.55 12.40
C ALA A 266 -2.08 -5.25 11.31
N PHE A 267 -0.76 -5.10 11.33
CA PHE A 267 0.16 -5.82 10.43
C PHE A 267 0.02 -7.34 10.54
N ASP A 268 0.00 -7.87 11.76
CA ASP A 268 -0.18 -9.31 11.99
C ASP A 268 -1.57 -9.83 11.58
N VAL A 269 -2.62 -9.06 11.85
CA VAL A 269 -4.00 -9.39 11.46
C VAL A 269 -4.18 -9.35 9.94
N ALA A 270 -3.52 -8.40 9.28
CA ALA A 270 -3.54 -8.24 7.83
C ALA A 270 -2.69 -9.26 7.07
N LYS A 271 -1.93 -10.11 7.76
CA LYS A 271 -0.99 -11.06 7.15
C LYS A 271 0.01 -10.37 6.22
N MET A 272 0.43 -9.16 6.60
CA MET A 272 1.50 -8.46 5.90
C MET A 272 2.85 -9.07 6.27
N TYR A 273 3.81 -8.95 5.35
CA TYR A 273 5.18 -9.42 5.52
C TYR A 273 6.16 -8.37 5.01
N ASP A 274 7.33 -8.29 5.65
CA ASP A 274 8.45 -7.38 5.37
C ASP A 274 8.15 -5.90 5.60
N TYR A 275 7.12 -5.36 4.98
CA TYR A 275 6.72 -3.96 5.10
C TYR A 275 5.22 -3.79 4.90
N GLY A 276 4.70 -2.67 5.37
CA GLY A 276 3.29 -2.35 5.22
C GLY A 276 3.03 -0.89 5.57
N LYS A 277 1.97 -0.35 5.01
CA LYS A 277 1.52 1.03 5.24
C LYS A 277 0.10 1.01 5.78
N PHE A 278 -0.15 1.86 6.77
CA PHE A 278 -1.50 2.13 7.27
C PHE A 278 -1.75 3.63 7.24
N ASP A 279 -2.95 4.01 6.84
CA ASP A 279 -3.44 5.37 6.99
C ASP A 279 -4.47 5.39 8.13
N ILE A 280 -4.23 6.25 9.11
CA ILE A 280 -4.98 6.32 10.36
C ILE A 280 -5.51 7.74 10.55
N ARG A 281 -6.77 7.85 10.97
CA ARG A 281 -7.35 9.11 11.45
C ARG A 281 -7.28 9.18 12.97
N LEU A 282 -6.85 10.34 13.48
CA LEU A 282 -6.86 10.69 14.89
C LEU A 282 -7.91 11.78 15.09
N ASP A 283 -9.01 11.43 15.75
CA ASP A 283 -10.10 12.37 16.01
C ASP A 283 -9.79 13.36 17.14
N GLN A 284 -10.70 14.32 17.35
CA GLN A 284 -10.55 15.35 18.39
C GLN A 284 -10.61 14.80 19.83
N SER A 285 -11.14 13.58 20.02
CA SER A 285 -11.16 12.89 21.32
C SER A 285 -9.93 12.03 21.56
N GLY A 286 -8.94 12.06 20.65
CA GLY A 286 -7.72 11.27 20.77
C GLY A 286 -7.88 9.80 20.36
N ARG A 287 -8.95 9.45 19.63
CA ARG A 287 -9.20 8.07 19.17
C ARG A 287 -8.62 7.85 17.78
N TYR A 288 -7.91 6.73 17.63
CA TYR A 288 -7.40 6.26 16.35
C TYR A 288 -8.46 5.49 15.57
N PHE A 289 -8.44 5.60 14.24
CA PHE A 289 -9.28 4.83 13.32
C PHE A 289 -8.46 4.46 12.08
N PHE A 290 -8.28 3.16 11.84
CA PHE A 290 -7.58 2.64 10.67
C PHE A 290 -8.50 2.78 9.45
N ILE A 291 -8.16 3.72 8.56
CA ILE A 291 -8.98 4.04 7.39
C ILE A 291 -8.53 3.29 6.14
N ASP A 292 -7.25 2.93 6.05
CA ASP A 292 -6.67 2.16 4.95
C ASP A 292 -5.47 1.31 5.40
N SER A 293 -5.23 0.23 4.69
CA SER A 293 -4.05 -0.63 4.81
C SER A 293 -3.50 -0.92 3.41
N ASN A 294 -2.19 -1.04 3.30
CA ASN A 294 -1.57 -1.47 2.06
C ASN A 294 -0.35 -2.35 2.38
N CYS A 295 -0.39 -3.60 1.91
CA CYS A 295 0.67 -4.59 2.06
C CYS A 295 1.78 -4.47 1.00
N ASN A 296 1.51 -3.76 -0.08
CA ASN A 296 2.44 -3.43 -1.15
C ASN A 296 2.33 -1.93 -1.51
N PRO A 297 2.60 -1.01 -0.56
CA PRO A 297 2.46 0.42 -0.83
C PRO A 297 3.42 0.87 -1.91
N ALA A 298 3.07 1.96 -2.61
CA ALA A 298 3.96 2.62 -3.56
C ALA A 298 5.40 2.69 -3.01
N PHE A 299 6.30 2.04 -3.74
CA PHE A 299 7.65 1.74 -3.28
C PHE A 299 8.65 2.26 -4.29
N GLY A 300 9.67 2.95 -3.80
CA GLY A 300 10.67 3.59 -4.64
C GLY A 300 11.42 4.65 -3.88
N PRO A 301 12.43 5.28 -4.49
CA PRO A 301 13.25 6.27 -3.81
C PRO A 301 12.46 7.58 -3.57
N LYS A 302 13.00 8.48 -2.74
CA LYS A 302 12.29 9.69 -2.29
C LYS A 302 11.91 10.62 -3.46
N GLU A 303 12.66 10.56 -4.55
CA GLU A 303 12.45 11.30 -5.79
C GLU A 303 11.13 10.95 -6.49
N LEU A 304 10.51 9.80 -6.15
CA LEU A 304 9.17 9.42 -6.59
C LEU A 304 8.04 9.94 -5.65
N ASP A 305 8.37 10.73 -4.63
CA ASP A 305 7.43 11.28 -3.64
C ASP A 305 6.54 10.22 -2.95
N VAL A 306 7.04 8.99 -2.83
CA VAL A 306 6.30 7.90 -2.19
C VAL A 306 6.39 7.99 -0.67
N ALA A 307 5.25 7.83 0.01
CA ALA A 307 5.13 7.98 1.46
C ALA A 307 6.15 7.13 2.24
N LEU A 308 6.41 5.90 1.80
CA LEU A 308 7.35 4.98 2.45
C LEU A 308 8.75 5.59 2.57
N SER A 309 9.32 6.07 1.46
CA SER A 309 10.67 6.64 1.45
C SER A 309 10.73 8.05 2.05
N VAL A 310 9.70 8.88 1.83
CA VAL A 310 9.64 10.23 2.42
C VAL A 310 9.60 10.15 3.96
N ILE A 311 8.83 9.21 4.51
CA ILE A 311 8.74 9.03 5.97
C ILE A 311 10.02 8.42 6.52
N LEU A 312 10.53 7.34 5.92
CA LEU A 312 11.74 6.66 6.40
C LEU A 312 12.99 7.55 6.32
N ASP A 313 13.11 8.41 5.30
CA ASP A 313 14.17 9.42 5.19
C ASP A 313 14.17 10.39 6.38
N LYS A 314 13.00 10.81 6.87
CA LYS A 314 12.92 11.65 8.09
C LYS A 314 13.51 10.92 9.29
N TYR A 315 13.39 9.60 9.35
CA TYR A 315 14.00 8.77 10.38
C TYR A 315 15.46 8.39 10.09
N GLY A 316 16.09 8.97 9.06
CA GLY A 316 17.48 8.74 8.70
C GLY A 316 17.71 7.43 7.94
N ILE A 317 16.65 6.81 7.41
CA ILE A 317 16.72 5.54 6.70
C ILE A 317 16.66 5.82 5.20
N SER A 318 17.82 5.72 4.55
CA SER A 318 17.93 5.91 3.09
C SER A 318 17.23 4.79 2.31
N PHE A 319 16.87 5.06 1.05
CA PHE A 319 16.31 4.03 0.17
C PHE A 319 17.26 2.84 -0.07
N PHE A 320 18.57 3.10 -0.14
CA PHE A 320 19.57 2.03 -0.20
C PHE A 320 19.53 1.11 1.02
N GLU A 321 19.31 1.69 2.20
CA GLU A 321 19.17 0.92 3.43
C GLU A 321 17.91 0.05 3.31
N ILE A 322 16.75 0.61 2.94
CA ILE A 322 15.50 -0.14 2.76
C ILE A 322 15.69 -1.35 1.83
N LEU A 323 16.27 -1.13 0.63
CA LEU A 323 16.53 -2.22 -0.33
C LEU A 323 17.42 -3.31 0.26
N LYS A 324 18.50 -2.93 0.97
CA LYS A 324 19.38 -3.90 1.65
C LYS A 324 18.64 -4.68 2.72
N ARG A 325 17.74 -4.03 3.48
CA ARG A 325 16.93 -4.69 4.51
C ARG A 325 16.03 -5.75 3.93
N LEU A 326 15.24 -5.37 2.93
CA LEU A 326 14.33 -6.29 2.26
C LEU A 326 15.08 -7.46 1.65
N MET A 327 16.10 -7.19 0.82
CA MET A 327 16.84 -8.26 0.14
C MET A 327 17.50 -9.25 1.12
N LEU A 328 18.13 -8.74 2.19
CA LEU A 328 18.77 -9.61 3.17
C LEU A 328 17.77 -10.43 3.98
N ASN A 329 16.66 -9.82 4.41
CA ASN A 329 15.65 -10.54 5.19
C ASN A 329 14.97 -11.62 4.34
N THR A 330 14.54 -11.28 3.12
CA THR A 330 13.91 -12.22 2.19
C THR A 330 14.77 -13.46 1.92
N VAL A 331 16.06 -13.27 1.59
CA VAL A 331 16.96 -14.40 1.31
C VAL A 331 17.26 -15.23 2.56
N ARG A 332 17.32 -14.59 3.74
CA ARG A 332 17.61 -15.28 5.00
C ARG A 332 16.42 -16.08 5.50
N ASP A 333 15.22 -15.52 5.45
CA ASP A 333 13.98 -16.20 5.84
C ASP A 333 13.78 -17.46 5.00
N TYR A 334 13.97 -17.36 3.68
CA TYR A 334 13.90 -18.48 2.78
C TYR A 334 14.95 -19.57 3.08
N ALA A 335 16.14 -19.18 3.55
CA ALA A 335 17.18 -20.10 3.99
C ALA A 335 16.97 -20.62 5.43
N GLY A 336 15.86 -20.29 6.11
CA GLY A 336 15.58 -20.67 7.49
C GLY A 336 16.52 -20.00 8.52
N LYS A 337 17.06 -18.82 8.20
CA LYS A 337 17.99 -18.06 9.05
C LYS A 337 17.27 -16.85 9.65
N GLU A 338 17.69 -16.44 10.85
CA GLU A 338 17.14 -15.25 11.52
C GLU A 338 17.32 -13.97 10.70
N ARG A 339 16.34 -13.06 10.70
CA ARG A 339 16.47 -11.73 10.09
C ARG A 339 17.62 -10.93 10.71
N VAL A 340 18.09 -9.93 9.99
CA VAL A 340 19.20 -9.08 10.46
C VAL A 340 18.69 -7.88 11.23
N GLU A 341 19.39 -7.54 12.31
CA GLU A 341 19.18 -6.25 12.97
C GLU A 341 19.76 -5.15 12.10
N PHE A 342 18.95 -4.12 11.86
CA PHE A 342 19.42 -2.92 11.22
C PHE A 342 19.22 -1.73 12.15
N PRO A 343 20.14 -0.75 12.15
CA PRO A 343 20.09 0.42 13.01
C PRO A 343 18.72 1.14 12.97
#